data_AF-Q5HND2-F1
#
_entry.id   AF-Q5HND2-F1
#
_cell.length_a   1.000
_cell.length_b   1.000
_cell.length_c   1.000
_cell.angle_alpha   90.00
_cell.angle_beta   90.00
_cell.angle_gamma   90.00
#
_symmetry.space_group_name_H-M   'P 1'
#
loop_
_entity.id
_entity.type
_entity.pdbx_description
1 polymer ?
#
loop_
_entity_poly.entity_id
_entity_poly.type
_entity_poly.pdbx_seq_one_letter_code
_entity_poly.pdbx_strand_id
1 'polypeptide(L)'
;MARSKKYFYLSLLMIILSFFFNTNNSLLSNIFQSFMKIVVVTSIVNIIILILSIVFADKSIKYAKESSDWIRFASKILPLIILITIIIHILSSLHTFGYIFK
;
A
#
# COMPACT_ATOMS: atom_id res chain seq x y z
N MET A 1 2.10 24.15 -2.80
CA MET A 1 2.67 23.01 -2.02
C MET A 1 3.88 22.47 -2.78
N ALA A 2 5.03 22.22 -2.13
CA ALA A 2 6.19 21.67 -2.83
C ALA A 2 5.86 20.29 -3.45
N ARG A 3 6.35 20.04 -4.67
CA ARG A 3 6.00 18.84 -5.47
C ARG A 3 6.27 17.54 -4.70
N SER A 4 7.35 17.48 -3.93
CA SER A 4 7.68 16.34 -3.07
C SER A 4 6.58 16.01 -2.05
N LYS A 5 5.98 17.03 -1.40
CA LYS A 5 4.91 16.83 -0.42
C LYS A 5 3.68 16.21 -1.08
N LYS A 6 3.31 16.71 -2.26
CA LYS A 6 2.16 16.17 -3.01
C LYS A 6 2.32 14.67 -3.27
N TYR A 7 3.48 14.24 -3.79
CA TYR A 7 3.73 12.82 -4.06
C TYR A 7 3.86 11.99 -2.79
N PHE A 8 4.38 12.56 -1.70
CA PHE A 8 4.41 11.92 -0.39
C PHE A 8 2.99 11.57 0.08
N TYR A 9 2.07 12.54 0.09
CA TYR A 9 0.69 12.31 0.50
C TYR A 9 -0.04 11.35 -0.44
N LEU A 10 0.25 11.41 -1.75
CA LEU A 10 -0.34 10.49 -2.72
C LEU A 10 0.11 9.04 -2.49
N SER A 11 1.39 8.83 -2.21
CA SER A 11 1.92 7.51 -1.86
C SER A 11 1.30 7.00 -0.55
N LEU A 12 1.23 7.84 0.48
CA LEU A 12 0.62 7.49 1.76
C LEU A 12 -0.87 7.13 1.58
N LEU A 13 -1.61 7.89 0.77
CA LEU A 13 -3.00 7.58 0.45
C LEU A 13 -3.13 6.21 -0.24
N MET A 14 -2.25 5.88 -1.19
CA MET A 14 -2.25 4.57 -1.82
C MET A 14 -1.96 3.45 -0.81
N ILE A 15 -1.05 3.65 0.14
CA ILE A 15 -0.78 2.66 1.20
C ILE A 15 -2.02 2.45 2.07
N ILE A 16 -2.72 3.52 2.47
CA ILE A 16 -3.94 3.42 3.27
C ILE A 16 -5.05 2.68 2.48
N LEU A 17 -5.22 3.01 1.21
CA LEU A 17 -6.16 2.32 0.32
C LEU A 17 -5.79 0.85 0.13
N SER A 18 -4.50 0.53 0.06
CA SER A 18 -3.99 -0.83 -0.03
C SER A 18 -4.43 -1.68 1.18
N PHE A 19 -4.34 -1.13 2.40
CA PHE A 19 -4.85 -1.79 3.60
C PHE A 19 -6.36 -2.05 3.57
N PHE A 20 -7.16 -1.16 2.95
CA PHE A 20 -8.59 -1.40 2.77
C PHE A 20 -8.86 -2.66 1.93
N PHE A 21 -8.04 -2.92 0.91
CA PHE A 21 -8.11 -4.11 0.06
C PHE A 21 -7.33 -5.31 0.62
N ASN A 22 -7.10 -5.38 1.93
CA ASN A 22 -6.56 -6.58 2.56
C ASN A 22 -7.63 -7.70 2.63
N THR A 23 -7.24 -8.94 2.35
CA THR A 23 -8.09 -10.14 2.43
C THR A 23 -8.70 -10.37 3.81
N ASN A 24 -8.04 -9.90 4.88
CA ASN A 24 -8.55 -10.03 6.25
C ASN A 24 -9.55 -8.92 6.65
N ASN A 25 -9.92 -8.02 5.74
CA ASN A 25 -10.85 -6.93 6.04
C ASN A 25 -12.31 -7.40 5.91
N SER A 26 -13.02 -7.46 7.04
CA SER A 26 -14.43 -7.86 7.11
C SER A 26 -15.38 -6.91 6.37
N LEU A 27 -15.00 -5.65 6.16
CA LEU A 27 -15.80 -4.72 5.35
C LEU A 27 -15.84 -5.14 3.88
N LEU A 28 -14.73 -5.68 3.37
CA LEU A 28 -14.64 -6.11 1.98
C LEU A 28 -15.47 -7.37 1.73
N SER A 29 -15.53 -8.28 2.70
CA SER A 29 -16.38 -9.48 2.64
C SER A 29 -17.88 -9.16 2.71
N ASN A 30 -18.26 -8.05 3.33
CA ASN A 30 -19.64 -7.60 3.34
C ASN A 30 -20.08 -7.00 1.99
N ILE A 31 -19.15 -6.39 1.25
CA ILE A 31 -19.41 -5.80 -0.07
C ILE A 31 -19.41 -6.89 -1.16
N PHE A 32 -18.48 -7.84 -1.08
CA PHE A 32 -18.37 -8.93 -2.05
C PHE A 32 -18.78 -10.26 -1.41
N GLN A 33 -19.99 -10.73 -1.73
CA GLN A 33 -20.53 -11.98 -1.16
C GLN A 33 -19.78 -13.26 -1.61
N SER A 34 -18.93 -13.18 -2.64
CA SER A 34 -18.21 -14.34 -3.17
C SER A 34 -16.73 -14.29 -2.78
N PHE A 35 -16.28 -15.34 -2.09
CA PHE A 35 -14.88 -15.53 -1.70
C PHE A 35 -13.90 -15.38 -2.88
N MET A 36 -14.21 -15.97 -4.04
CA MET A 36 -13.36 -15.85 -5.23
C MET A 36 -13.26 -14.42 -5.73
N LYS A 37 -14.34 -13.63 -5.66
CA LYS A 37 -14.32 -12.22 -6.07
C LYS A 37 -13.47 -11.38 -5.11
N ILE A 38 -13.59 -11.61 -3.80
CA ILE A 38 -12.75 -10.98 -2.78
C ILE A 38 -11.27 -11.25 -3.09
N VAL A 39 -10.90 -12.51 -3.30
CA VAL A 39 -9.51 -12.91 -3.55
C VAL A 39 -8.94 -12.23 -4.80
N VAL A 40 -9.69 -12.23 -5.91
CA VAL A 40 -9.24 -11.62 -7.16
C VAL A 40 -9.08 -10.10 -7.01
N VAL A 41 -10.05 -9.43 -6.38
CA VAL A 41 -10.01 -7.98 -6.16
C VAL A 41 -8.84 -7.61 -5.24
N THR A 42 -8.73 -8.26 -4.09
CA THR A 42 -7.66 -8.02 -3.09
C THR A 42 -6.26 -8.36 -3.61
N SER A 43 -6.13 -9.26 -4.58
CA SER A 43 -4.83 -9.56 -5.19
C SER A 43 -4.49 -8.55 -6.30
N ILE A 44 -5.36 -8.43 -7.32
CA ILE A 44 -5.07 -7.64 -8.52
C ILE A 44 -5.09 -6.14 -8.21
N VAL A 45 -6.15 -5.66 -7.55
CA VAL A 45 -6.31 -4.22 -7.27
C VAL A 45 -5.21 -3.76 -6.31
N ASN A 46 -4.88 -4.58 -5.32
CA ASN A 46 -3.84 -4.22 -4.34
C ASN A 46 -2.45 -4.15 -4.97
N ILE A 47 -2.12 -5.05 -5.91
CA ILE A 47 -0.87 -4.96 -6.69
C ILE A 47 -0.80 -3.63 -7.44
N ILE A 48 -1.87 -3.22 -8.13
CA ILE A 48 -1.91 -1.95 -8.87
C ILE A 48 -1.71 -0.76 -7.92
N ILE A 49 -2.41 -0.75 -6.79
CA ILE A 49 -2.29 0.31 -5.78
C ILE A 49 -0.86 0.39 -5.22
N LEU A 50 -0.23 -0.76 -4.93
CA LEU A 50 1.14 -0.81 -4.41
C LEU A 50 2.16 -0.33 -5.45
N ILE A 51 1.99 -0.69 -6.73
CA ILE A 51 2.83 -0.17 -7.83
C ILE A 51 2.72 1.35 -7.90
N LEU A 52 1.50 1.90 -7.86
CA LEU A 52 1.30 3.35 -7.83
C LEU A 52 1.95 4.01 -6.60
N SER A 53 1.84 3.37 -5.44
CA SER A 53 2.49 3.82 -4.22
C SER A 53 4.01 3.91 -4.37
N ILE A 54 4.65 2.90 -4.97
CA ILE A 54 6.10 2.87 -5.25
C ILE A 54 6.48 4.00 -6.21
N VAL A 55 5.74 4.17 -7.30
CA VAL A 55 6.01 5.24 -8.28
C VAL A 55 5.89 6.63 -7.64
N PHE A 56 4.91 6.84 -6.76
CA PHE A 56 4.77 8.11 -6.04
C PHE A 56 5.84 8.29 -4.96
N ALA A 57 6.25 7.23 -4.27
CA ALA A 57 7.36 7.28 -3.31
C ALA A 57 8.68 7.67 -4.01
N ASP A 58 8.99 7.06 -5.15
CA ASP A 58 10.19 7.38 -5.93
C ASP A 58 10.18 8.85 -6.41
N LYS A 59 9.05 9.30 -6.96
CA LYS A 59 8.86 10.72 -7.31
C LYS A 59 9.03 11.63 -6.08
N SER A 60 8.47 11.25 -4.93
CA SER A 60 8.59 12.03 -3.69
C SER A 60 10.05 12.20 -3.27
N ILE A 61 10.86 11.12 -3.32
CA ILE A 61 12.29 11.13 -3.01
C ILE A 61 13.05 12.02 -4.00
N LYS A 62 12.78 11.88 -5.30
CA LYS A 62 13.44 12.66 -6.35
C LYS A 62 13.24 14.16 -6.16
N TYR A 63 12.00 14.59 -5.94
CA TYR A 63 11.67 16.00 -5.70
C TYR A 63 12.04 16.49 -4.29
N ALA A 64 12.30 15.60 -3.33
CA ALA A 64 12.72 15.98 -1.98
C ALA A 64 14.17 16.49 -1.92
N LYS A 65 15.01 16.16 -2.91
CA LYS A 65 16.41 16.63 -2.99
C LYS A 65 16.52 18.16 -3.07
N GLU A 66 15.48 18.82 -3.59
CA GLU A 66 15.41 20.27 -3.76
C GLU A 66 14.88 21.00 -2.50
N SER A 67 14.51 20.26 -1.43
CA SER A 67 13.89 20.83 -0.22
C SER A 67 14.62 20.42 1.06
N SER A 68 14.83 21.36 1.99
CA SER A 68 15.41 21.11 3.32
C SER A 68 14.41 20.59 4.37
N ASP A 69 13.17 20.35 3.97
CA ASP A 69 12.06 20.03 4.88
C ASP A 69 12.16 18.61 5.46
N TRP A 70 11.45 18.39 6.57
CA TRP A 70 11.23 17.07 7.21
C TRP A 70 10.77 15.98 6.24
N ILE A 71 10.12 16.37 5.15
CA ILE A 71 9.66 15.46 4.09
C ILE A 71 10.82 14.74 3.43
N ARG A 72 12.02 15.33 3.37
CA ARG A 72 13.20 14.63 2.85
C ARG A 72 13.54 13.37 3.64
N PHE A 73 13.39 13.41 4.96
CA PHE A 73 13.58 12.25 5.81
C PHE A 73 12.42 11.27 5.66
N ALA A 74 11.18 11.76 5.75
CA ALA A 74 9.99 10.93 5.62
C ALA A 74 9.91 10.19 4.27
N SER A 75 10.26 10.85 3.15
CA SER A 75 10.28 10.25 1.82
C SER A 75 11.29 9.11 1.68
N LYS A 76 12.39 9.13 2.44
CA LYS A 76 13.35 8.01 2.45
C LYS A 76 12.86 6.79 3.24
N ILE A 77 11.93 6.99 4.17
CA ILE A 77 11.32 5.92 4.97
C ILE A 77 10.16 5.26 4.23
N LEU A 78 9.49 5.98 3.34
CA LEU A 78 8.36 5.49 2.53
C LEU A 78 8.60 4.12 1.87
N PRO A 79 9.74 3.84 1.21
CA PRO A 79 10.03 2.52 0.65
C PRO A 79 10.02 1.39 1.69
N LEU A 80 10.50 1.66 2.91
CA LEU A 80 10.48 0.69 4.00
C LEU A 80 9.04 0.44 4.48
N ILE A 81 8.22 1.48 4.57
CA ILE A 81 6.79 1.35 4.90
C ILE A 81 6.08 0.49 3.85
N ILE A 82 6.32 0.75 2.55
CA ILE A 82 5.74 -0.05 1.45
C ILE A 82 6.18 -1.51 1.55
N LEU A 83 7.45 -1.78 1.86
CA LEU A 83 7.94 -3.14 2.05
C LEU A 83 7.21 -3.85 3.19
N ILE A 84 7.04 -3.19 4.34
CA ILE A 84 6.28 -3.72 5.47
C ILE A 84 4.82 -4.00 5.05
N THR A 85 4.19 -3.08 4.32
CA THR A 85 2.83 -3.28 3.79
C THR A 85 2.73 -4.52 2.89
N ILE A 86 3.71 -4.72 1.99
CA ILE A 86 3.77 -5.92 1.14
C ILE A 86 3.85 -7.20 1.98
N ILE A 87 4.74 -7.23 2.98
CA ILE A 87 4.88 -8.39 3.89
C ILE A 87 3.57 -8.67 4.61
N ILE A 88 2.89 -7.64 5.13
CA ILE A 88 1.58 -7.80 5.78
C ILE A 88 0.56 -8.40 4.83
N HIS A 89 0.48 -7.93 3.58
CA HIS A 89 -0.44 -8.50 2.60
C HIS A 89 -0.13 -9.95 2.25
N ILE A 90 1.14 -10.32 2.15
CA ILE A 90 1.55 -11.71 1.93
C ILE A 90 1.10 -12.58 3.11
N LEU A 91 1.39 -12.15 4.35
CA LEU A 91 0.98 -12.89 5.55
C LEU A 91 -0.55 -13.02 5.67
N SER A 92 -1.29 -11.92 5.44
CA SER A 92 -2.76 -11.96 5.45
C SER A 92 -3.32 -12.89 4.37
N SER A 93 -2.71 -12.90 3.18
CA SER A 93 -3.11 -13.81 2.10
C SER A 93 -2.85 -15.27 2.48
N LEU A 94 -1.64 -15.59 2.97
CA LEU A 94 -1.26 -16.93 3.41
C LEU A 94 -2.18 -17.46 4.52
N HIS A 95 -2.54 -16.60 5.48
CA HIS A 95 -3.53 -16.91 6.51
C HIS A 95 -4.91 -17.17 5.91
N THR A 96 -5.40 -16.29 5.03
CA THR A 96 -6.74 -16.39 4.42
C THR A 96 -6.89 -17.65 3.56
N PHE A 97 -5.81 -18.10 2.91
CA PHE A 97 -5.79 -19.34 2.14
C PHE A 97 -5.54 -20.60 2.99
N GLY A 98 -5.32 -20.47 4.30
CA GLY A 98 -5.10 -21.60 5.21
C GLY A 98 -3.72 -22.24 5.09
N TYR A 99 -2.73 -21.55 4.49
CA TYR A 99 -1.35 -22.04 4.43
C TYR A 99 -0.60 -21.87 5.77
N ILE A 100 -1.03 -20.94 6.63
CA ILE A 100 -0.40 -20.64 7.93
C ILE A 100 -1.49 -20.32 8.98
N PHE A 101 -1.27 -20.76 10.24
CA PHE A 101 -2.15 -20.62 11.42
C PHE A 101 -3.54 -21.22 11.20
N LYS A 102 -3.61 -22.55 11.32
CA LYS A 102 -4.83 -23.35 11.26
C LYS A 102 -5.67 -23.18 12.53
#